data_AF-A0A7S1H9Q7-F1
#
_entry.id   AF-A0A7S1H9Q7-F1
#
_cell.length_a   1.000
_cell.length_b   1.000
_cell.length_c   1.000
_cell.angle_alpha   90.00
_cell.angle_beta   90.00
_cell.angle_gamma   90.00
#
_symmetry.space_group_name_H-M   'P 1'
#
loop_
_entity.id
_entity.type
_entity.pdbx_description
1 polymer ?
#
loop_
_entity_poly.entity_id
_entity_poly.type
_entity_poly.pdbx_seq_one_letter_code
_entity_poly.pdbx_strand_id
1 'polypeptide(L)'
;MLYNDVSVLENHHCRTAFEILLMDDQGIFKGLTHDERTEVRRAIVSSILATDMRYHASYVSRMRVVAEAHQQDPESEVPLDIDKEQDRQLLMDMLVHCADLSGQTMKHSLARQW
;
A
#
# COMPACT_ATOMS: atom_id res chain seq x y z
N MET A 1 4.39 23.76 -7.01
CA MET A 1 5.69 23.23 -7.49
C MET A 1 6.46 22.39 -6.45
N LEU A 2 5.89 21.96 -5.31
CA LEU A 2 6.64 21.20 -4.29
C LEU A 2 6.88 19.72 -4.67
N TYR A 3 5.98 19.12 -5.46
CA TYR A 3 6.03 17.69 -5.83
C TYR A 3 6.14 17.44 -7.35
N ASN A 4 6.52 18.48 -8.12
CA ASN A 4 6.76 18.38 -9.57
C ASN A 4 5.66 17.63 -10.36
N ASP A 5 4.40 17.84 -9.98
CA ASP A 5 3.20 17.23 -10.57
C ASP A 5 3.14 15.69 -10.49
N VAL A 6 4.00 15.06 -9.68
CA VAL A 6 4.01 13.63 -9.39
C VAL A 6 3.30 13.38 -8.05
N SER A 7 2.21 12.60 -8.09
CA SER A 7 1.46 12.12 -6.92
C SER A 7 1.29 13.18 -5.83
N VAL A 8 0.76 14.34 -6.22
CA VAL A 8 0.81 15.58 -5.42
C VAL A 8 0.04 15.40 -4.09
N LEU A 9 -1.12 14.76 -4.14
CA LEU A 9 -1.96 14.54 -2.96
C LEU A 9 -1.38 13.44 -2.08
N GLU A 10 -0.89 12.36 -2.67
CA GLU A 10 -0.33 11.22 -1.93
C GLU A 10 0.98 11.61 -1.22
N ASN A 11 1.81 12.43 -1.86
CA ASN A 11 2.98 13.04 -1.22
C ASN A 11 2.59 13.99 -0.08
N HIS A 12 1.50 14.74 -0.24
CA HIS A 12 0.97 15.58 0.83
C HIS A 12 0.44 14.72 2.00
N HIS A 13 -0.29 13.63 1.73
CA HIS A 13 -0.75 12.68 2.73
C HIS A 13 0.41 12.05 3.51
N CYS A 14 1.47 11.61 2.81
CA CYS A 14 2.68 11.10 3.45
C CYS A 14 3.28 12.14 4.41
N ARG A 15 3.46 13.37 3.94
CA ARG A 15 4.02 14.45 4.74
C ARG A 15 3.18 14.69 6.00
N THR A 16 1.88 14.92 5.84
CA THR A 16 0.97 15.22 6.95
C THR A 16 0.91 14.06 7.96
N ALA A 17 0.86 12.82 7.47
CA ALA A 17 0.88 11.64 8.33
C ALA A 17 2.14 11.59 9.20
N PHE A 18 3.33 11.77 8.62
CA PHE A 18 4.57 11.75 9.40
C PHE A 18 4.79 13.01 10.24
N GLU A 19 4.27 14.18 9.85
CA GLU A 19 4.24 15.35 10.73
C GLU A 19 3.46 15.03 12.01
N ILE A 20 2.29 14.40 11.92
CA ILE A 20 1.48 14.00 13.08
C ILE A 20 2.16 12.89 13.88
N LEU A 21 2.68 11.85 13.22
CA LEU A 21 3.28 10.69 13.89
C LEU A 21 4.59 11.01 14.63
N LEU A 22 5.26 12.11 14.27
CA LEU A 22 6.51 12.57 14.87
C LEU A 22 6.33 13.78 15.81
N MET A 23 5.10 14.22 16.08
CA MET A 23 4.84 15.32 17.04
C MET A 23 5.25 14.96 18.48
N ASP A 24 5.13 13.70 18.89
CA ASP A 24 5.69 13.19 20.14
C ASP A 24 7.01 12.47 19.87
N ASP A 25 8.03 12.79 20.69
CA ASP A 25 9.45 12.44 20.48
C ASP A 25 9.72 10.93 20.35
N GLN A 26 8.73 10.09 20.70
CA GLN A 26 8.61 8.67 20.35
C GLN A 26 7.12 8.27 20.39
N GLY A 27 6.34 8.57 19.34
CA GLY A 27 4.90 8.24 19.24
C GLY A 27 4.60 6.73 19.15
N ILE A 28 3.70 6.30 18.27
CA ILE A 28 3.32 4.87 18.11
C ILE A 28 4.50 3.95 17.74
N PHE A 29 5.62 4.52 17.30
CA PHE A 29 6.86 3.82 16.96
C PHE A 29 7.84 3.70 18.13
N LYS A 30 7.41 4.04 19.35
CA LYS A 30 8.20 3.86 20.56
C LYS A 30 8.55 2.38 20.75
N GLY A 31 9.84 2.10 20.95
CA GLY A 31 10.36 0.74 21.13
C GLY A 31 10.92 0.12 19.87
N LEU A 32 10.71 0.72 18.69
CA LEU A 32 11.41 0.35 17.48
C LEU A 32 12.84 0.91 17.47
N THR A 33 13.76 0.14 16.91
CA THR A 33 15.11 0.57 16.55
C THR A 33 15.09 1.60 15.43
N HIS A 34 16.25 2.20 15.13
CA HIS A 34 16.36 3.14 14.01
C HIS A 34 16.06 2.46 12.66
N ASP A 35 16.54 1.24 12.48
CA ASP A 35 16.38 0.49 11.23
C ASP A 35 14.92 0.07 11.02
N GLU A 36 14.25 -0.42 12.06
CA GLU A 36 12.82 -0.76 12.01
C GLU A 36 11.96 0.47 11.71
N ARG A 37 12.27 1.64 12.28
CA ARG A 37 11.56 2.89 11.95
C ARG A 37 11.74 3.29 10.49
N THR A 38 12.93 3.06 9.95
CA THR A 38 13.24 3.35 8.54
C THR A 38 12.45 2.40 7.63
N GLU A 39 12.40 1.12 7.96
CA GLU A 39 11.63 0.12 7.22
C GLU A 39 10.12 0.41 7.25
N VAL A 40 9.56 0.65 8.44
CA VAL A 40 8.14 0.99 8.62
C VAL A 40 7.79 2.27 7.87
N ARG A 41 8.65 3.30 7.94
CA ARG A 41 8.45 4.53 7.18
C ARG A 41 8.38 4.25 5.69
N ARG A 42 9.33 3.47 5.15
CA ARG A 42 9.37 3.13 3.73
C ARG A 42 8.12 2.38 3.30
N ALA A 43 7.67 1.40 4.10
CA ALA A 43 6.47 0.62 3.80
C ALA A 43 5.21 1.50 3.75
N ILE A 44 5.01 2.36 4.76
CA ILE A 44 3.87 3.28 4.82
C ILE A 44 3.88 4.25 3.63
N VAL A 45 5.03 4.86 3.32
CA VAL A 45 5.14 5.79 2.19
C VAL A 45 4.81 5.10 0.87
N SER A 46 5.36 3.89 0.64
CA SER A 46 5.06 3.11 -0.56
C SER A 46 3.56 2.83 -0.69
N SER A 47 2.91 2.38 0.38
CA SER A 47 1.49 2.04 0.33
C SER A 47 0.56 3.26 0.22
N ILE A 48 0.94 4.43 0.72
CA ILE A 48 0.20 5.68 0.45
C ILE A 48 0.39 6.11 -1.01
N LEU A 49 1.61 6.05 -1.55
CA LEU A 49 1.83 6.39 -2.96
C LEU A 49 1.13 5.42 -3.92
N ALA A 50 0.96 4.16 -3.49
CA ALA A 50 0.25 3.14 -4.26
C ALA A 50 -1.23 3.48 -4.50
N THR A 51 -1.85 4.33 -3.66
CA THR A 51 -3.25 4.74 -3.85
C THR A 51 -3.44 5.74 -5.00
N ASP A 52 -2.36 6.30 -5.55
CA ASP A 52 -2.45 7.13 -6.75
C ASP A 52 -2.93 6.28 -7.94
N MET A 53 -4.14 6.60 -8.41
CA MET A 53 -4.79 5.90 -9.52
C MET A 53 -4.01 5.93 -10.83
N ARG A 54 -2.99 6.78 -10.99
CA ARG A 54 -2.04 6.73 -12.11
C ARG A 54 -1.31 5.39 -12.20
N TYR A 55 -1.07 4.72 -11.07
CA TYR A 55 -0.37 3.44 -11.02
C TYR A 55 -1.30 2.22 -11.05
N HIS A 56 -2.62 2.42 -10.96
CA HIS A 56 -3.62 1.34 -10.86
C HIS A 56 -3.43 0.25 -11.92
N ALA A 57 -3.28 0.62 -13.19
CA ALA A 57 -3.10 -0.35 -14.28
C ALA A 57 -1.83 -1.19 -14.14
N SER A 58 -0.75 -0.60 -13.63
CA SER A 58 0.51 -1.31 -13.36
C SER A 58 0.33 -2.34 -12.26
N TYR A 59 -0.33 -1.94 -11.15
CA TYR A 59 -0.65 -2.83 -10.03
C TYR A 59 -1.55 -4.00 -10.45
N VAL A 60 -2.62 -3.73 -11.20
CA VAL A 60 -3.49 -4.77 -11.76
C VAL A 60 -2.72 -5.74 -12.67
N SER A 61 -1.82 -5.23 -13.53
CA SER A 61 -1.00 -6.09 -14.38
C SER A 61 -0.08 -7.01 -13.57
N ARG A 62 0.53 -6.51 -12.49
CA ARG A 62 1.38 -7.33 -11.61
C ARG A 62 0.57 -8.42 -10.91
N MET A 63 -0.62 -8.08 -10.40
CA MET A 63 -1.49 -9.05 -9.74
C MET A 63 -2.10 -10.08 -10.69
N ARG A 64 -2.31 -9.74 -11.98
CA ARG A 64 -2.71 -10.73 -12.99
C ARG A 64 -1.66 -11.81 -13.17
N VAL A 65 -0.38 -11.45 -13.23
CA VAL A 65 0.71 -12.44 -13.32
C VAL A 65 0.71 -13.39 -12.13
N VAL A 66 0.52 -12.85 -10.91
CA VAL A 66 0.40 -13.65 -9.68
C VAL A 66 -0.79 -14.61 -9.75
N ALA A 67 -1.96 -14.11 -10.20
CA ALA A 67 -3.18 -14.91 -10.32
C ALA A 67 -3.07 -16.00 -11.40
N GLU A 68 -2.47 -15.70 -12.56
CA GLU A 68 -2.24 -16.65 -13.65
C GLU A 68 -1.27 -17.76 -13.24
N ALA A 69 -0.19 -17.42 -12.54
CA ALA A 69 0.73 -18.41 -12.00
C ALA A 69 0.03 -19.35 -10.99
N HIS A 70 -0.82 -18.81 -10.11
CA HIS A 70 -1.61 -19.63 -9.19
C HIS A 70 -2.67 -20.50 -9.91
N GLN A 71 -3.24 -20.05 -11.03
CA GLN A 71 -4.18 -20.86 -11.82
C GLN A 71 -3.50 -22.04 -12.52
N GLN A 72 -2.23 -21.90 -12.91
CA GLN A 72 -1.47 -22.97 -13.57
C GLN A 72 -1.09 -24.09 -12.60
N ASP A 73 -0.85 -23.76 -11.34
CA ASP A 73 -0.54 -24.72 -10.29
C ASP A 73 -1.24 -24.35 -8.96
N PRO A 74 -2.53 -24.72 -8.81
CA PRO A 74 -3.31 -24.35 -7.62
C PRO A 74 -2.86 -25.02 -6.33
N GLU A 75 -2.14 -26.14 -6.42
CA GLU A 75 -1.64 -26.90 -5.26
C GLU A 75 -0.27 -26.38 -4.78
N SER A 76 0.42 -25.59 -5.61
CA SER A 76 1.64 -24.89 -5.22
C SER A 76 1.33 -23.69 -4.32
N GLU A 77 2.30 -23.33 -3.48
CA GLU A 77 2.24 -22.11 -2.67
C GLU A 77 2.00 -20.88 -3.57
N VAL A 78 1.29 -19.89 -3.02
CA VAL A 78 1.02 -18.63 -3.72
C VAL A 78 2.36 -18.06 -4.22
N PRO A 79 2.45 -17.57 -5.47
CA PRO A 79 3.71 -17.13 -6.07
C PRO A 79 4.26 -15.81 -5.47
N LEU A 80 3.86 -15.46 -4.25
CA LEU A 80 4.37 -14.35 -3.45
C LEU A 80 5.16 -14.92 -2.28
N ASP A 81 6.45 -14.60 -2.23
CA ASP A 81 7.37 -15.11 -1.21
C ASP A 81 7.44 -14.14 -0.03
N ILE A 82 7.05 -14.58 1.17
CA ILE A 82 7.05 -13.72 2.36
C ILE A 82 8.46 -13.27 2.76
N ASP A 83 9.50 -14.03 2.42
CA ASP A 83 10.89 -13.67 2.72
C ASP A 83 11.40 -12.60 1.74
N LYS A 84 10.79 -12.48 0.56
CA LYS A 84 11.08 -11.41 -0.40
C LYS A 84 10.37 -10.12 -0.02
N GLU A 85 11.16 -9.11 0.29
CA GLU A 85 10.68 -7.78 0.63
C GLU A 85 9.80 -7.14 -0.46
N GLN A 86 10.15 -7.33 -1.75
CA GLN A 86 9.35 -6.76 -2.84
C GLN A 86 7.94 -7.37 -2.93
N ASP A 87 7.80 -8.65 -2.59
CA ASP A 87 6.52 -9.36 -2.60
C ASP A 87 5.67 -8.93 -1.40
N ARG A 88 6.28 -8.80 -0.22
CA ARG A 88 5.62 -8.19 0.95
C ARG A 88 5.12 -6.78 0.64
N GLN A 89 5.95 -5.94 0.02
CA GLN A 89 5.58 -4.57 -0.31
C GLN A 89 4.47 -4.50 -1.35
N LEU A 90 4.53 -5.33 -2.40
CA LEU A 90 3.46 -5.43 -3.38
C LEU A 90 2.13 -5.82 -2.71
N LEU A 91 2.16 -6.78 -1.80
CA LEU A 91 0.95 -7.21 -1.09
C LEU A 91 0.38 -6.08 -0.23
N MET A 92 1.21 -5.36 0.53
CA MET A 92 0.77 -4.22 1.34
C MET A 92 0.16 -3.11 0.47
N ASP A 93 0.83 -2.73 -0.62
CA ASP A 93 0.34 -1.73 -1.56
C ASP A 93 -1.02 -2.14 -2.14
N MET A 94 -1.16 -3.40 -2.56
CA MET A 94 -2.41 -3.92 -3.12
C MET A 94 -3.53 -3.99 -2.10
N LEU A 95 -3.25 -4.35 -0.84
CA LEU A 95 -4.24 -4.41 0.22
C LEU A 95 -4.82 -3.03 0.51
N VAL A 96 -3.97 -2.01 0.61
CA VAL A 96 -4.40 -0.62 0.83
C VAL A 96 -5.16 -0.09 -0.39
N HIS A 97 -4.68 -0.35 -1.61
CA HIS A 97 -5.34 0.05 -2.85
C HIS A 97 -6.73 -0.60 -3.01
N CYS A 98 -6.85 -1.89 -2.69
CA CYS A 98 -8.14 -2.59 -2.70
C CYS A 98 -9.09 -2.03 -1.64
N ALA A 99 -8.58 -1.69 -0.45
CA ALA A 99 -9.37 -1.08 0.60
C ALA A 99 -9.94 0.28 0.17
N ASP A 100 -9.14 1.11 -0.49
CA ASP A 100 -9.55 2.41 -1.02
C ASP A 100 -10.67 2.28 -2.07
N LEU A 101 -10.59 1.25 -2.92
CA LEU A 101 -11.60 0.97 -3.95
C LEU A 101 -12.77 0.08 -3.48
N SER A 102 -12.82 -0.29 -2.20
CA SER A 102 -13.76 -1.30 -1.68
C SER A 102 -15.21 -0.83 -1.57
N GLY A 103 -15.50 0.47 -1.70
CA GLY A 103 -16.85 1.03 -1.51
C GLY A 103 -17.92 0.30 -2.32
N GLN A 104 -17.60 -0.08 -3.56
CA GLN A 104 -18.52 -0.77 -4.47
C GLN A 104 -18.72 -2.26 -4.17
N THR A 105 -17.85 -2.86 -3.36
CA THR A 105 -17.95 -4.29 -2.97
C THR A 105 -18.76 -4.49 -1.69
N MET A 106 -19.13 -3.39 -1.01
CA MET A 106 -19.94 -3.42 0.20
C MET A 106 -21.39 -3.84 -0.08
N LYS A 107 -22.15 -4.18 0.98
CA LYS A 107 -23.60 -4.44 0.88
C LYS A 107 -24.29 -3.26 0.19
N HIS A 108 -25.22 -3.53 -0.72
CA HIS A 108 -25.85 -2.53 -1.60
C HIS A 108 -26.32 -1.26 -0.88
N SER A 109 -26.93 -1.37 0.30
CA SER A 109 -27.39 -0.21 1.08
C SER A 109 -26.27 0.73 1.53
N LEU A 110 -25.07 0.19 1.75
CA LEU A 110 -23.87 0.93 2.12
C LEU A 110 -23.10 1.41 0.88
N ALA A 111 -22.95 0.55 -0.14
CA ALA A 111 -22.30 0.91 -1.39
C ALA A 111 -22.97 2.11 -2.09
N ARG A 112 -24.29 2.27 -1.94
CA ARG A 112 -25.03 3.43 -2.47
C ARG A 112 -24.73 4.76 -1.75
N GLN A 113 -24.25 4.72 -0.51
CA GLN A 113 -23.98 5.92 0.29
C GLN A 113 -22.57 6.48 0.06
N TRP A 114 -21.63 5.61 -0.29
CA TRP A 114 -20.28 5.97 -0.72
C TRP A 114 -20.32 6.63 -2.10
#